data_AF-A0A7C2I479-F1
#
_entry.id   AF-A0A7C2I479-F1
#
_cell.length_a   1.000
_cell.length_b   1.000
_cell.length_c   1.000
_cell.angle_alpha   90.00
_cell.angle_beta   90.00
_cell.angle_gamma   90.00
#
_symmetry.space_group_name_H-M   'P 1'
#
loop_
_entity.id
_entity.type
_entity.pdbx_description
1 polymer ?
#
loop_
_entity_poly.entity_id
_entity_poly.type
_entity_poly.pdbx_seq_one_letter_code
_entity_poly.pdbx_strand_id
1 'polypeptide(L)'
;MHRGLRAPRGLPGDPHLERLAERAHAAHKHRAGLRPPASLDHLREGGAGRAAPGGAPREMRVQTLPVLTLRGSPREQGRQHGEALRGEVAHNLEVYLRRFLTDGRLTPGEVERRAAAYLEVFTRESPRYREEMEGIAEGSGRTLLEIAMLNGRYEILYSAYSAIGMAEAAGGCTAFAASRAVTADGHLWIGQTWDWIPGVRGVLVDLEEDGLRILAFTEAGIAGGKIGMNAAGIGLVVNGLLSNLDDWARLGVPFHLRTAGILRSRTLAEAVARATEGVHACSANFLIARGGGTGSNGAEDVVDLETSPAGWVVHTPTDGMLAHANHFLQPERLAIWQPLREERSSTYLRCERMAQLLAERTAAGPLTVSDLEALLRDHHGRPDSICRHPNPRLPQEERSETVFAVLMDLDALEMRYAAGAPCAVPFRTLSLV
;
A
#
# COMPACT_ATOMS: atom_id res chain seq x y z
N MET A 1 18.75 -44.29 -12.51
CA MET A 1 19.76 -44.39 -11.44
C MET A 1 20.16 -42.98 -11.04
N HIS A 2 19.48 -42.41 -10.03
CA HIS A 2 19.73 -41.06 -9.51
C HIS A 2 20.92 -41.06 -8.54
N ARG A 3 21.88 -40.14 -8.74
CA ARG A 3 22.84 -39.72 -7.70
C ARG A 3 22.35 -38.41 -7.08
N GLY A 4 22.12 -38.44 -5.78
CA GLY A 4 21.66 -37.31 -4.98
C GLY A 4 22.78 -36.34 -4.62
N LEU A 5 22.42 -35.06 -4.55
CA LEU A 5 23.22 -33.98 -3.94
C LEU A 5 22.65 -33.69 -2.54
N ARG A 6 23.53 -33.69 -1.55
CA ARG A 6 23.25 -33.42 -0.12
C ARG A 6 23.22 -31.90 0.14
N ALA A 7 22.36 -31.49 1.06
CA ALA A 7 22.33 -30.14 1.62
C ALA A 7 23.62 -29.81 2.43
N PRO A 8 24.04 -28.53 2.53
CA PRO A 8 25.20 -28.15 3.34
C PRO A 8 24.86 -28.14 4.84
N ARG A 9 25.85 -28.55 5.64
CA ARG A 9 25.84 -28.59 7.11
C ARG A 9 25.89 -27.17 7.70
N GLY A 10 25.11 -26.94 8.75
CA GLY A 10 25.05 -25.68 9.51
C GLY A 10 26.37 -25.33 10.21
N LEU A 11 26.62 -24.03 10.32
CA LEU A 11 27.70 -23.42 11.10
C LEU A 11 27.38 -23.49 12.61
N PRO A 12 28.39 -23.60 13.50
CA PRO A 12 28.16 -23.69 14.95
C PRO A 12 27.69 -22.35 15.53
N GLY A 13 26.71 -22.43 16.45
CA GLY A 13 26.02 -21.30 17.07
C GLY A 13 26.92 -20.45 17.97
N ASP A 14 26.67 -19.14 17.95
CA ASP A 14 27.28 -18.16 18.85
C ASP A 14 26.70 -18.30 20.27
N PRO A 15 27.52 -18.63 21.30
CA PRO A 15 27.09 -18.76 22.69
C PRO A 15 26.47 -17.49 23.30
N HIS A 16 26.57 -16.34 22.64
CA HIS A 16 25.94 -15.10 23.04
C HIS A 16 24.45 -15.04 22.64
N LEU A 17 24.07 -15.68 21.52
CA LEU A 17 22.68 -15.74 21.04
C LEU A 17 21.84 -16.75 21.83
N GLU A 18 22.42 -17.88 22.24
CA GLU A 18 21.73 -18.87 23.09
C GLU A 18 21.40 -18.28 24.48
N ARG A 19 22.30 -17.47 25.05
CA ARG A 19 22.08 -16.79 26.34
C ARG A 19 21.02 -15.68 26.29
N LEU A 20 20.75 -15.09 25.13
CA LEU A 20 19.66 -14.14 24.93
C LEU A 20 18.30 -14.86 24.81
N ALA A 21 18.27 -16.02 24.16
CA ALA A 21 17.06 -16.86 24.05
C ALA A 21 16.62 -17.43 25.42
N GLU A 22 17.57 -17.87 26.26
CA GLU A 22 17.26 -18.36 27.61
C GLU A 22 16.71 -17.28 28.54
N ARG A 23 17.19 -16.03 28.41
CA ARG A 23 16.68 -14.88 29.18
C ARG A 23 15.26 -14.48 28.77
N ALA A 24 14.92 -14.58 27.49
CA ALA A 24 13.57 -14.34 26.99
C ALA A 24 12.58 -15.42 27.48
N HIS A 25 13.01 -16.68 27.56
CA HIS A 25 12.17 -17.79 28.02
C HIS A 25 11.89 -17.75 29.53
N ALA A 26 12.85 -17.27 30.35
CA ALA A 26 12.68 -17.12 31.80
C ALA A 26 11.69 -15.99 32.17
N ALA A 27 11.64 -14.90 31.40
CA ALA A 27 10.70 -13.80 31.62
C ALA A 27 9.23 -14.21 31.37
N HIS A 28 9.01 -15.19 30.49
CA HIS A 28 7.67 -15.65 30.12
C HIS A 28 7.02 -16.54 31.20
N LYS A 29 7.80 -17.27 32.01
CA LYS A 29 7.29 -18.16 33.07
C LYS A 29 6.87 -17.44 34.35
N HIS A 30 7.31 -16.19 34.57
CA HIS A 30 6.97 -15.42 35.78
C HIS A 30 5.62 -14.68 35.72
N ARG A 31 4.90 -14.69 34.59
CA ARG A 31 3.58 -14.03 34.45
C ARG A 31 2.37 -14.96 34.45
N ALA A 32 2.55 -16.28 34.55
CA ALA A 32 1.47 -17.27 34.51
C ALA A 32 0.80 -17.53 35.89
N GLY A 33 0.72 -16.52 36.76
CA GLY A 33 0.33 -16.71 38.18
C GLY A 33 -0.58 -15.64 38.78
N LEU A 34 -1.37 -14.91 37.98
CA LEU A 34 -2.30 -13.90 38.51
C LEU A 34 -3.76 -14.28 38.23
N ARG A 35 -4.52 -14.43 39.31
CA ARG A 35 -5.97 -14.70 39.35
C ARG A 35 -6.78 -13.53 38.76
N PRO A 36 -7.98 -13.77 38.20
CA PRO A 36 -8.84 -12.71 37.70
C PRO A 36 -9.48 -11.92 38.87
N PRO A 37 -9.68 -10.59 38.74
CA PRO A 37 -10.46 -9.84 39.71
C PRO A 37 -11.97 -10.00 39.46
N ALA A 38 -12.71 -9.89 40.56
CA ALA A 38 -14.12 -10.17 40.70
C ALA A 38 -15.05 -9.18 39.97
N SER A 39 -16.25 -9.67 39.64
CA SER A 39 -17.42 -8.93 39.19
C SER A 39 -17.82 -7.82 40.16
N LEU A 40 -18.17 -6.65 39.62
CA LEU A 40 -18.94 -5.64 40.34
C LEU A 40 -20.20 -5.31 39.55
N ASP A 41 -21.31 -5.82 40.06
CA ASP A 41 -22.67 -5.42 39.73
C ASP A 41 -23.07 -4.14 40.50
N HIS A 42 -23.93 -3.38 39.84
CA HIS A 42 -24.80 -2.29 40.34
C HIS A 42 -24.19 -0.90 40.57
N LEU A 43 -24.65 0.06 39.75
CA LEU A 43 -25.38 1.24 40.21
C LEU A 43 -26.31 1.77 39.09
N ARG A 44 -27.54 2.13 39.50
CA ARG A 44 -28.73 2.48 38.71
C ARG A 44 -28.80 3.95 38.30
N GLU A 45 -29.45 4.16 37.16
CA GLU A 45 -30.43 5.20 36.74
C GLU A 45 -30.38 6.65 37.27
N GLY A 46 -30.48 7.59 36.32
CA GLY A 46 -31.25 8.83 36.49
C GLY A 46 -30.65 10.09 35.85
N GLY A 47 -31.31 10.66 34.83
CA GLY A 47 -31.04 12.04 34.40
C GLY A 47 -31.43 12.39 32.97
N ALA A 48 -32.66 12.85 32.77
CA ALA A 48 -33.17 13.40 31.51
C ALA A 48 -32.55 14.78 31.20
N GLY A 49 -32.27 15.05 29.92
CA GLY A 49 -31.91 16.38 29.41
C GLY A 49 -32.28 16.51 27.92
N ARG A 50 -33.15 17.49 27.60
CA ARG A 50 -33.68 17.79 26.26
C ARG A 50 -32.74 18.69 25.43
N ALA A 51 -32.59 18.32 24.15
CA ALA A 51 -32.58 19.09 22.90
C ALA A 51 -31.52 20.17 22.57
N ALA A 52 -30.95 20.05 21.35
CA ALA A 52 -30.84 21.13 20.36
C ALA A 52 -30.89 20.56 18.91
N PRO A 53 -31.44 21.27 17.91
CA PRO A 53 -31.86 20.69 16.64
C PRO A 53 -30.86 20.86 15.49
N GLY A 54 -30.80 19.83 14.63
CA GLY A 54 -30.72 19.95 13.17
C GLY A 54 -29.62 20.80 12.56
N GLY A 55 -28.40 20.25 12.46
CA GLY A 55 -27.46 20.71 11.43
C GLY A 55 -27.96 20.32 10.05
N ALA A 56 -28.07 21.29 9.14
CA ALA A 56 -28.42 21.06 7.75
C ALA A 56 -27.51 19.97 7.13
N PRO A 57 -28.03 19.11 6.23
CA PRO A 57 -27.20 18.12 5.56
C PRO A 57 -26.08 18.84 4.80
N ARG A 58 -24.83 18.58 5.21
CA ARG A 58 -23.64 18.96 4.45
C ARG A 58 -23.84 18.40 3.04
N GLU A 59 -23.93 19.29 2.05
CA GLU A 59 -23.88 18.89 0.65
C GLU A 59 -22.64 17.99 0.47
N MET A 60 -22.89 16.70 0.23
CA MET A 60 -21.85 15.77 -0.18
C MET A 60 -21.38 16.23 -1.56
N ARG A 61 -20.35 17.07 -1.60
CA ARG A 61 -19.57 17.25 -2.83
C ARG A 61 -19.12 15.85 -3.24
N VAL A 62 -19.64 15.36 -4.36
CA VAL A 62 -19.13 14.16 -5.02
C VAL A 62 -17.64 14.41 -5.22
N GLN A 63 -16.79 13.70 -4.46
CA GLN A 63 -15.35 13.81 -4.65
C GLN A 63 -15.03 13.22 -6.01
N THR A 64 -14.72 14.07 -6.97
CA THR A 64 -14.19 13.65 -8.26
C THR A 64 -12.68 13.56 -8.15
N LEU A 65 -12.11 12.39 -8.44
CA LEU A 65 -10.66 12.21 -8.55
C LEU A 65 -10.21 12.81 -9.90
N PRO A 66 -9.33 13.83 -9.92
CA PRO A 66 -8.84 14.41 -11.16
C PRO A 66 -8.10 13.37 -12.01
N VAL A 67 -8.20 13.51 -13.34
CA VAL A 67 -7.41 12.74 -14.31
C VAL A 67 -6.57 13.74 -15.09
N LEU A 68 -5.24 13.61 -15.02
CA LEU A 68 -4.30 14.51 -15.68
C LEU A 68 -3.52 13.77 -16.76
N THR A 69 -3.59 14.31 -17.97
CA THR A 69 -2.73 13.90 -19.08
C THR A 69 -1.44 14.69 -19.00
N LEU A 70 -0.32 14.02 -18.71
CA LEU A 70 1.00 14.66 -18.60
C LEU A 70 1.86 14.24 -19.80
N ARG A 71 2.48 15.22 -20.47
CA ARG A 71 3.26 15.00 -21.69
C ARG A 71 4.60 15.74 -21.65
N GLY A 72 5.54 15.32 -22.51
CA GLY A 72 6.87 15.94 -22.60
C GLY A 72 7.91 15.26 -21.71
N SER A 73 9.02 15.96 -21.48
CA SER A 73 10.12 15.55 -20.59
C SER A 73 9.64 15.36 -19.14
N PRO A 74 10.39 14.62 -18.30
CA PRO A 74 10.03 14.42 -16.88
C PRO A 74 9.74 15.74 -16.15
N ARG A 75 10.58 16.77 -16.36
CA ARG A 75 10.37 18.10 -15.76
C ARG A 75 9.11 18.79 -16.28
N GLU A 76 8.78 18.68 -17.57
CA GLU A 76 7.53 19.23 -18.13
C GLU A 76 6.28 18.51 -17.60
N GLN A 77 6.34 17.18 -17.47
CA GLN A 77 5.29 16.38 -16.86
C GLN A 77 5.09 16.79 -15.40
N GLY A 78 6.19 16.93 -14.64
CA GLY A 78 6.17 17.43 -13.27
C GLY A 78 5.56 18.82 -13.17
N ARG A 79 5.94 19.75 -14.06
CA ARG A 79 5.39 21.12 -14.07
C ARG A 79 3.88 21.12 -14.33
N GLN A 80 3.39 20.32 -15.27
CA GLN A 80 1.95 20.15 -15.52
C GLN A 80 1.22 19.61 -14.30
N HIS A 81 1.78 18.60 -13.62
CA HIS A 81 1.24 18.08 -12.35
C HIS A 81 1.16 19.19 -11.30
N GLY A 82 2.28 19.88 -11.04
CA GLY A 82 2.35 20.91 -10.02
C GLY A 82 1.43 22.10 -10.28
N GLU A 83 1.32 22.54 -11.54
CA GLU A 83 0.43 23.65 -11.92
C GLU A 83 -1.04 23.29 -11.76
N ALA A 84 -1.43 22.12 -12.25
CA ALA A 84 -2.82 21.67 -12.20
C ALA A 84 -3.30 21.38 -10.77
N LEU A 85 -2.40 20.94 -9.88
CA LEU A 85 -2.72 20.49 -8.52
C LEU A 85 -2.12 21.37 -7.43
N ARG A 86 -1.84 22.64 -7.73
CA ARG A 86 -1.17 23.56 -6.79
C ARG A 86 -1.81 23.59 -5.41
N GLY A 87 -3.14 23.61 -5.34
CA GLY A 87 -3.89 23.62 -4.08
C GLY A 87 -3.81 22.28 -3.34
N GLU A 88 -3.95 21.18 -4.07
CA GLU A 88 -3.92 19.82 -3.57
C GLU A 88 -2.53 19.41 -3.05
N VAL A 89 -1.46 19.85 -3.72
CA VAL A 89 -0.07 19.67 -3.25
C VAL A 89 0.13 20.38 -1.92
N ALA A 90 -0.28 21.64 -1.82
CA ALA A 90 -0.17 22.42 -0.58
C ALA A 90 -0.99 21.79 0.57
N HIS A 91 -2.21 21.31 0.25
CA HIS A 91 -3.06 20.60 1.20
C HIS A 91 -2.42 19.29 1.66
N ASN A 92 -1.87 18.48 0.76
CA ASN A 92 -1.20 17.23 1.11
C ASN A 92 0.02 17.47 2.00
N LEU A 93 0.82 18.51 1.73
CA LEU A 93 1.92 18.92 2.61
C LEU A 93 1.44 19.21 4.03
N GLU A 94 0.35 19.98 4.19
CA GLU A 94 -0.21 20.27 5.51
C GLU A 94 -0.67 18.99 6.23
N VAL A 95 -1.37 18.10 5.53
CA VAL A 95 -1.83 16.82 6.07
C VAL A 95 -0.65 15.97 6.52
N TYR A 96 0.38 15.84 5.70
CA TYR A 96 1.55 15.02 6.01
C TYR A 96 2.41 15.59 7.14
N LEU A 97 2.66 16.90 7.14
CA LEU A 97 3.37 17.56 8.24
C LEU A 97 2.68 17.31 9.58
N ARG A 98 1.34 17.43 9.62
CA ARG A 98 0.56 17.10 10.83
C ARG A 98 0.75 15.64 11.23
N ARG A 99 0.70 14.72 10.27
CA ARG A 99 0.82 13.27 10.51
C ARG A 99 2.19 12.81 10.99
N PHE A 100 3.25 13.40 10.46
CA PHE A 100 4.60 13.11 10.96
C PHE A 100 4.75 13.52 12.42
N LEU A 101 4.13 14.63 12.82
CA LEU A 101 4.13 15.12 14.20
C LEU A 101 3.28 14.23 15.12
N THR A 102 2.03 13.95 14.74
CA THR A 102 1.07 13.23 15.61
C THR A 102 1.38 11.75 15.68
N ASP A 103 1.47 11.09 14.51
CA ASP A 103 1.53 9.64 14.44
C ASP A 103 2.98 9.17 14.45
N GLY A 104 3.84 9.86 13.68
CA GLY A 104 5.27 9.56 13.63
C GLY A 104 6.05 10.05 14.85
N ARG A 105 5.47 10.94 15.66
CA ARG A 105 6.12 11.61 16.81
C ARG A 105 7.44 12.28 16.42
N LEU A 106 7.53 12.77 15.18
CA LEU A 106 8.72 13.43 14.64
C LEU A 106 8.63 14.93 14.85
N THR A 107 9.73 15.57 15.26
CA THR A 107 9.80 17.03 15.27
C THR A 107 9.89 17.58 13.83
N PRO A 108 9.50 18.83 13.57
CA PRO A 108 9.62 19.41 12.22
C PRO A 108 11.05 19.35 11.67
N GLY A 109 12.06 19.62 12.51
CA GLY A 109 13.46 19.55 12.10
C GLY A 109 13.92 18.13 11.76
N GLU A 110 13.36 17.10 12.43
CA GLU A 110 13.64 15.71 12.08
C GLU A 110 13.00 15.31 10.75
N VAL A 111 11.77 15.77 10.47
CA VAL A 111 11.11 15.56 9.17
C VAL A 111 11.94 16.19 8.04
N GLU A 112 12.36 17.44 8.22
CA GLU A 112 13.19 18.16 7.24
C GLU A 112 14.53 17.45 6.99
N ARG A 113 15.21 17.01 8.06
CA ARG A 113 16.47 16.27 7.97
C ARG A 113 16.32 14.96 7.20
N ARG A 114 15.24 14.21 7.44
CA ARG A 114 14.96 12.96 6.70
C ARG A 114 14.61 13.24 5.25
N ALA A 115 13.78 14.24 4.98
CA ALA A 115 13.43 14.64 3.61
C ALA A 115 14.67 15.07 2.81
N ALA A 116 15.60 15.81 3.43
CA ALA A 116 16.85 16.21 2.80
C ALA A 116 17.73 14.99 2.47
N ALA A 117 17.86 14.06 3.41
CA ALA A 117 18.62 12.82 3.16
C ALA A 117 18.03 11.99 2.01
N TYR A 118 16.70 11.91 1.92
CA TYR A 118 16.04 11.20 0.82
C TYR A 118 16.07 11.96 -0.51
N LEU A 119 16.11 13.30 -0.50
CA LEU A 119 16.34 14.07 -1.72
C LEU A 119 17.67 13.68 -2.40
N GLU A 120 18.72 13.45 -1.61
CA GLU A 120 20.01 12.95 -2.13
C GLU A 120 19.87 11.53 -2.70
N VAL A 121 19.07 10.66 -2.06
CA VAL A 121 18.79 9.32 -2.58
C VAL A 121 18.06 9.40 -3.92
N PHE A 122 16.99 10.18 -4.03
CA PHE A 122 16.28 10.35 -5.31
C PHE A 122 17.21 10.85 -6.42
N THR A 123 18.07 11.82 -6.10
CA THR A 123 19.05 12.39 -7.04
C THR A 123 20.04 11.33 -7.53
N ARG A 124 20.54 10.47 -6.64
CA ARG A 124 21.48 9.39 -6.98
C ARG A 124 20.82 8.25 -7.75
N GLU A 125 19.67 7.79 -7.31
CA GLU A 125 19.03 6.58 -7.85
C GLU A 125 18.32 6.84 -9.18
N SER A 126 17.77 8.04 -9.39
CA SER A 126 17.04 8.35 -10.62
C SER A 126 17.05 9.84 -10.95
N PRO A 127 17.97 10.30 -11.82
CA PRO A 127 17.95 11.67 -12.35
C PRO A 127 16.59 12.03 -12.97
N ARG A 128 15.95 11.06 -13.65
CA ARG A 128 14.62 11.21 -14.24
C ARG A 128 13.53 11.53 -13.20
N TYR A 129 13.43 10.72 -12.15
CA TYR A 129 12.43 10.94 -11.09
C TYR A 129 12.69 12.28 -10.39
N ARG A 130 13.97 12.61 -10.21
CA ARG A 130 14.42 13.87 -9.65
C ARG A 130 14.01 15.09 -10.50
N GLU A 131 14.10 15.02 -11.82
CA GLU A 131 13.60 16.06 -12.74
C GLU A 131 12.08 16.24 -12.66
N GLU A 132 11.33 15.15 -12.55
CA GLU A 132 9.87 15.20 -12.37
C GLU A 132 9.50 15.89 -11.05
N MET A 133 10.18 15.57 -9.95
CA MET A 133 10.03 16.28 -8.66
C MET A 133 10.36 17.78 -8.77
N GLU A 134 11.36 18.13 -9.58
CA GLU A 134 11.76 19.51 -9.88
C GLU A 134 10.64 20.28 -10.57
N GLY A 135 10.05 19.66 -11.60
CA GLY A 135 8.89 20.20 -12.29
C GLY A 135 7.69 20.38 -11.36
N ILE A 136 7.39 19.40 -10.52
CA ILE A 136 6.29 19.49 -9.54
C ILE A 136 6.51 20.69 -8.60
N ALA A 137 7.74 20.86 -8.09
CA ALA A 137 8.10 21.98 -7.24
C ALA A 137 7.87 23.32 -7.95
N GLU A 138 8.34 23.46 -9.19
CA GLU A 138 8.13 24.65 -10.04
C GLU A 138 6.66 24.95 -10.26
N GLY A 139 5.88 23.98 -10.71
CA GLY A 139 4.48 24.18 -11.08
C GLY A 139 3.58 24.50 -9.88
N SER A 140 3.85 23.85 -8.74
CA SER A 140 3.10 24.02 -7.49
C SER A 140 3.56 25.23 -6.68
N GLY A 141 4.69 25.86 -7.04
CA GLY A 141 5.29 26.94 -6.26
C GLY A 141 5.77 26.49 -4.87
N ARG A 142 6.18 25.22 -4.75
CA ARG A 142 6.74 24.63 -3.54
C ARG A 142 8.24 24.42 -3.69
N THR A 143 8.92 24.28 -2.57
CA THR A 143 10.33 23.92 -2.58
C THR A 143 10.50 22.46 -2.99
N LEU A 144 11.63 22.16 -3.65
CA LEU A 144 11.99 20.78 -3.95
C LEU A 144 12.08 19.89 -2.70
N LEU A 145 12.49 20.46 -1.56
CA LEU A 145 12.57 19.73 -0.29
C LEU A 145 11.19 19.33 0.23
N GLU A 146 10.19 20.21 0.11
CA GLU A 146 8.79 19.88 0.41
C GLU A 146 8.29 18.75 -0.52
N ILE A 147 8.62 18.79 -1.80
CA ILE A 147 8.27 17.70 -2.73
C ILE A 147 9.00 16.41 -2.38
N ALA A 148 10.28 16.47 -1.97
CA ALA A 148 11.02 15.31 -1.49
C ALA A 148 10.41 14.71 -0.23
N MET A 149 9.88 15.54 0.68
CA MET A 149 9.13 15.08 1.85
C MET A 149 7.88 14.30 1.45
N LEU A 150 7.09 14.76 0.47
CA LEU A 150 5.96 14.00 -0.05
C LEU A 150 6.38 12.69 -0.73
N ASN A 151 7.45 12.72 -1.53
CA ASN A 151 7.90 11.53 -2.26
C ASN A 151 8.59 10.50 -1.37
N GLY A 152 9.22 10.94 -0.27
CA GLY A 152 9.82 10.09 0.77
C GLY A 152 8.88 9.83 1.96
N ARG A 153 7.60 10.19 1.86
CA ARG A 153 6.65 10.10 2.99
C ARG A 153 6.46 8.67 3.47
N TYR A 154 6.66 7.67 2.60
CA TYR A 154 6.60 6.27 2.99
C TYR A 154 7.75 5.95 3.96
N GLU A 155 8.98 6.28 3.59
CA GLU A 155 10.17 6.01 4.40
C GLU A 155 10.14 6.78 5.72
N ILE A 156 9.73 8.05 5.68
CA ILE A 156 9.66 8.90 6.88
C ILE A 156 8.62 8.36 7.88
N LEU A 157 7.45 7.93 7.40
CA LEU A 157 6.32 7.55 8.25
C LEU A 157 6.37 6.08 8.68
N TYR A 158 6.60 5.14 7.75
CA TYR A 158 6.61 3.70 8.07
C TYR A 158 7.77 3.33 9.00
N SER A 159 8.97 3.89 8.80
CA SER A 159 10.06 3.65 9.73
C SER A 159 9.76 4.22 11.11
N ALA A 160 9.05 5.35 11.20
CA ALA A 160 8.63 5.93 12.47
C ALA A 160 7.62 5.02 13.17
N TYR A 161 6.64 4.46 12.44
CA TYR A 161 5.70 3.47 12.95
C TYR A 161 6.39 2.22 13.48
N SER A 162 7.38 1.71 12.76
CA SER A 162 8.19 0.57 13.23
C SER A 162 8.92 0.92 14.54
N ALA A 163 9.59 2.07 14.59
CA ALA A 163 10.38 2.50 15.74
C ALA A 163 9.55 2.70 17.03
N ILE A 164 8.30 3.16 16.92
CA ILE A 164 7.42 3.41 18.08
C ILE A 164 6.42 2.28 18.33
N GLY A 165 6.46 1.19 17.55
CA GLY A 165 5.54 0.06 17.66
C GLY A 165 4.08 0.41 17.30
N MET A 166 3.86 1.40 16.44
CA MET A 166 2.54 1.84 15.98
C MET A 166 2.22 1.32 14.57
N ALA A 167 2.37 0.01 14.35
CA ALA A 167 2.02 -0.59 13.06
C ALA A 167 0.55 -0.40 12.65
N GLU A 168 -0.31 -0.13 13.64
CA GLU A 168 -1.73 0.14 13.45
C GLU A 168 -2.04 1.34 12.55
N ALA A 169 -1.13 2.32 12.46
CA ALA A 169 -1.26 3.49 11.60
C ALA A 169 -0.76 3.25 10.16
N ALA A 170 -0.14 2.09 9.90
CA ALA A 170 0.60 1.79 8.67
C ALA A 170 -0.23 1.19 7.53
N GLY A 171 -1.56 1.35 7.55
CA GLY A 171 -2.43 1.10 6.41
C GLY A 171 -3.42 -0.06 6.56
N GLY A 172 -4.43 -0.05 5.69
CA GLY A 172 -5.54 -1.01 5.68
C GLY A 172 -5.81 -1.68 4.33
N CYS A 173 -4.94 -1.49 3.33
CA CYS A 173 -5.18 -1.95 1.96
C CYS A 173 -5.46 -3.46 1.86
N THR A 174 -6.32 -3.84 0.94
CA THR A 174 -6.52 -5.25 0.53
C THR A 174 -6.37 -5.34 -0.98
N ALA A 175 -5.50 -6.22 -1.45
CA ALA A 175 -5.24 -6.49 -2.86
C ALA A 175 -5.64 -7.93 -3.22
N PHE A 176 -5.96 -8.16 -4.49
CA PHE A 176 -6.18 -9.49 -5.02
C PHE A 176 -5.78 -9.61 -6.50
N ALA A 177 -5.59 -10.86 -6.94
CA ALA A 177 -5.52 -11.24 -8.35
C ALA A 177 -6.53 -12.35 -8.65
N ALA A 178 -7.13 -12.31 -9.83
CA ALA A 178 -8.00 -13.34 -10.39
C ALA A 178 -7.52 -13.67 -11.80
N SER A 179 -7.06 -14.90 -12.01
CA SER A 179 -6.51 -15.35 -13.28
C SER A 179 -7.57 -15.55 -14.35
N ARG A 180 -7.09 -15.72 -15.59
CA ARG A 180 -7.94 -15.99 -16.77
C ARG A 180 -8.79 -17.25 -16.61
N ALA A 181 -8.31 -18.23 -15.84
CA ALA A 181 -9.00 -19.49 -15.62
C ALA A 181 -10.24 -19.36 -14.73
N VAL A 182 -10.34 -18.29 -13.94
CA VAL A 182 -11.41 -18.09 -12.95
C VAL A 182 -12.32 -16.91 -13.27
N THR A 183 -12.07 -16.18 -14.35
CA THR A 183 -12.82 -15.00 -14.79
C THR A 183 -13.71 -15.33 -15.99
N ALA A 184 -14.89 -14.68 -16.06
CA ALA A 184 -15.91 -14.97 -17.06
C ALA A 184 -15.54 -14.50 -18.47
N ASP A 185 -14.70 -13.47 -18.57
CA ASP A 185 -14.14 -12.94 -19.81
C ASP A 185 -12.84 -13.64 -20.24
N GLY A 186 -12.28 -14.51 -19.39
CA GLY A 186 -10.98 -15.12 -19.63
C GLY A 186 -9.81 -14.15 -19.54
N HIS A 187 -9.99 -13.00 -18.86
CA HIS A 187 -8.96 -11.98 -18.70
C HIS A 187 -8.28 -12.05 -17.33
N LEU A 188 -7.06 -11.54 -17.24
CA LEU A 188 -6.32 -11.39 -15.99
C LEU A 188 -6.69 -10.08 -15.30
N TRP A 189 -7.21 -10.19 -14.07
CA TRP A 189 -7.61 -9.05 -13.25
C TRP A 189 -6.76 -8.93 -11.99
N ILE A 190 -6.39 -7.70 -11.65
CA ILE A 190 -5.91 -7.35 -10.31
C ILE A 190 -6.75 -6.22 -9.74
N GLY A 191 -6.90 -6.19 -8.42
CA GLY A 191 -7.75 -5.22 -7.75
C GLY A 191 -7.28 -4.86 -6.36
N GLN A 192 -7.66 -3.68 -5.89
CA GLN A 192 -7.27 -3.21 -4.56
C GLN A 192 -8.24 -2.15 -3.99
N THR A 193 -8.50 -2.23 -2.68
CA THR A 193 -8.86 -1.05 -1.87
C THR A 193 -7.59 -0.43 -1.29
N TRP A 194 -7.39 0.87 -1.53
CA TRP A 194 -6.31 1.66 -0.93
C TRP A 194 -6.85 2.48 0.23
N ASP A 195 -6.47 2.04 1.43
CA ASP A 195 -6.92 2.61 2.69
C ASP A 195 -5.85 3.54 3.25
N TRP A 196 -6.23 4.79 3.49
CA TRP A 196 -5.25 5.80 3.85
C TRP A 196 -5.84 6.92 4.72
N ILE A 197 -5.01 7.93 4.96
CA ILE A 197 -5.33 9.12 5.75
C ILE A 197 -6.49 9.89 5.11
N PRO A 198 -7.62 10.07 5.83
CA PRO A 198 -8.73 10.89 5.37
C PRO A 198 -8.26 12.29 5.02
N GLY A 199 -8.65 12.76 3.84
CA GLY A 199 -8.33 14.09 3.38
C GLY A 199 -7.13 14.19 2.45
N VAL A 200 -6.23 13.20 2.37
CA VAL A 200 -5.18 13.17 1.32
C VAL A 200 -5.83 13.23 -0.06
N ARG A 201 -5.30 14.10 -0.93
CA ARG A 201 -5.80 14.34 -2.28
C ARG A 201 -5.01 13.51 -3.29
N GLY A 202 -5.72 12.60 -3.95
CA GLY A 202 -5.19 11.77 -5.03
C GLY A 202 -5.40 12.37 -6.41
N VAL A 203 -4.77 11.78 -7.41
CA VAL A 203 -4.93 12.06 -8.84
C VAL A 203 -4.66 10.80 -9.65
N LEU A 204 -5.36 10.62 -10.76
CA LEU A 204 -4.98 9.68 -11.82
C LEU A 204 -4.12 10.42 -12.84
N VAL A 205 -2.94 9.90 -13.15
CA VAL A 205 -2.06 10.41 -14.19
C VAL A 205 -2.07 9.47 -15.39
N ASP A 206 -2.30 10.04 -16.57
CA ASP A 206 -2.07 9.44 -17.87
C ASP A 206 -0.75 10.01 -18.40
N LEU A 207 0.31 9.23 -18.29
CA LEU A 207 1.66 9.57 -18.71
C LEU A 207 1.95 8.90 -20.05
N GLU A 208 2.75 9.55 -20.89
CA GLU A 208 3.33 8.91 -22.06
C GLU A 208 4.84 9.15 -22.05
N GLU A 209 5.60 8.08 -22.18
CA GLU A 209 7.02 8.11 -21.91
C GLU A 209 7.76 7.05 -22.73
N ASP A 210 8.66 7.46 -23.61
CA ASP A 210 9.45 6.54 -24.45
C ASP A 210 8.57 5.52 -25.22
N GLY A 211 7.40 5.97 -25.68
CA GLY A 211 6.40 5.15 -26.37
C GLY A 211 5.61 4.19 -25.46
N LEU A 212 5.77 4.29 -24.14
CA LEU A 212 5.00 3.53 -23.15
C LEU A 212 4.00 4.47 -22.47
N ARG A 213 2.70 4.21 -22.68
CA ARG A 213 1.62 4.90 -21.97
C ARG A 213 1.40 4.24 -20.61
N ILE A 214 1.22 5.04 -19.57
CA ILE A 214 1.03 4.60 -18.18
C ILE A 214 -0.20 5.31 -17.62
N LEU A 215 -1.12 4.55 -17.03
CA LEU A 215 -2.26 5.08 -16.30
C LEU A 215 -2.14 4.66 -14.84
N ALA A 216 -1.98 5.62 -13.94
CA ALA A 216 -1.75 5.31 -12.53
C ALA A 216 -2.35 6.34 -11.59
N PHE A 217 -2.84 5.86 -10.46
CA PHE A 217 -3.12 6.65 -9.29
C PHE A 217 -1.83 7.04 -8.57
N THR A 218 -1.76 8.30 -8.16
CA THR A 218 -0.76 8.83 -7.23
C THR A 218 -1.42 9.88 -6.32
N GLU A 219 -0.64 10.44 -5.41
CA GLU A 219 -1.08 11.57 -4.58
C GLU A 219 -0.54 12.88 -5.16
N ALA A 220 -1.31 13.97 -5.01
CA ALA A 220 -0.87 15.26 -5.48
C ALA A 220 0.47 15.63 -4.82
N GLY A 221 1.49 15.86 -5.65
CA GLY A 221 2.87 16.18 -5.25
C GLY A 221 3.83 14.98 -5.25
N ILE A 222 3.36 13.78 -5.53
CA ILE A 222 4.20 12.58 -5.70
C ILE A 222 4.43 12.33 -7.20
N ALA A 223 5.69 12.22 -7.60
CA ALA A 223 6.10 11.96 -8.97
C ALA A 223 5.79 10.51 -9.39
N GLY A 224 5.55 10.31 -10.69
CA GLY A 224 5.21 9.04 -11.28
C GLY A 224 3.87 8.47 -10.82
N GLY A 225 3.75 7.15 -10.89
CA GLY A 225 2.57 6.40 -10.46
C GLY A 225 2.85 5.52 -9.23
N LYS A 226 1.78 5.22 -8.48
CA LYS A 226 1.82 4.34 -7.30
C LYS A 226 1.03 3.05 -7.50
N ILE A 227 -0.22 3.16 -7.96
CA ILE A 227 -1.12 2.03 -8.24
C ILE A 227 -1.62 2.22 -9.66
N GLY A 228 -1.47 1.24 -10.55
CA GLY A 228 -1.87 1.45 -11.94
C GLY A 228 -1.36 0.40 -12.90
N MET A 229 -1.37 0.75 -14.17
CA MET A 229 -0.97 -0.14 -15.25
C MET A 229 -0.35 0.61 -16.43
N ASN A 230 0.29 -0.11 -17.35
CA ASN A 230 0.87 0.45 -18.55
C ASN A 230 0.49 -0.32 -19.83
N ALA A 231 0.78 0.28 -20.99
CA ALA A 231 0.46 -0.27 -22.30
C ALA A 231 1.24 -1.55 -22.67
N ALA A 232 2.24 -1.94 -21.87
CA ALA A 232 2.91 -3.25 -22.00
C ALA A 232 2.21 -4.36 -21.20
N GLY A 233 1.05 -4.06 -20.59
CA GLY A 233 0.25 -4.99 -19.80
C GLY A 233 0.69 -5.13 -18.35
N ILE A 234 1.72 -4.40 -17.88
CA ILE A 234 2.13 -4.45 -16.48
C ILE A 234 1.10 -3.72 -15.62
N GLY A 235 0.53 -4.42 -14.65
CA GLY A 235 -0.31 -3.88 -13.59
C GLY A 235 0.39 -3.96 -12.23
N LEU A 236 0.10 -2.99 -11.37
CA LEU A 236 0.64 -2.88 -10.03
C LEU A 236 -0.42 -2.41 -9.03
N VAL A 237 -0.57 -3.17 -7.94
CA VAL A 237 -1.22 -2.73 -6.70
C VAL A 237 -0.27 -2.93 -5.51
N VAL A 238 -0.45 -2.18 -4.42
CA VAL A 238 0.58 -2.08 -3.36
C VAL A 238 0.01 -2.10 -1.96
N ASN A 239 0.66 -2.83 -1.06
CA ASN A 239 0.27 -2.85 0.35
C ASN A 239 1.43 -2.40 1.23
N GLY A 240 1.11 -1.55 2.21
CA GLY A 240 2.08 -1.19 3.23
C GLY A 240 2.35 -2.37 4.14
N LEU A 241 3.63 -2.69 4.37
CA LEU A 241 4.09 -3.69 5.33
C LEU A 241 5.04 -3.06 6.34
N LEU A 242 5.21 -3.73 7.47
CA LEU A 242 6.16 -3.32 8.50
C LEU A 242 6.98 -4.50 9.00
N SER A 243 8.26 -4.24 9.16
CA SER A 243 9.19 -5.12 9.86
C SER A 243 9.96 -4.36 10.93
N ASN A 244 10.48 -5.10 11.90
CA ASN A 244 11.40 -4.58 12.91
C ASN A 244 12.74 -4.06 12.36
N LEU A 245 13.01 -4.23 11.06
CA LEU A 245 14.23 -3.77 10.41
C LEU A 245 14.03 -2.45 9.65
N ASP A 246 12.79 -1.98 9.55
CA ASP A 246 12.44 -0.76 8.81
C ASP A 246 13.09 0.46 9.47
N ASP A 247 13.98 1.12 8.72
CA ASP A 247 14.75 2.26 9.19
C ASP A 247 15.09 3.19 8.02
N TRP A 248 14.55 4.41 8.08
CA TRP A 248 14.78 5.46 7.09
C TRP A 248 16.28 5.80 6.96
N ALA A 249 17.09 5.60 8.02
CA ALA A 249 18.52 5.93 8.02
C ALA A 249 19.34 4.99 7.12
N ARG A 250 18.75 3.89 6.63
CA ARG A 250 19.38 3.01 5.66
C ARG A 250 19.54 3.65 4.27
N LEU A 251 18.76 4.70 3.97
CA LEU A 251 18.85 5.48 2.71
C LEU A 251 18.79 4.60 1.45
N GLY A 252 17.97 3.54 1.53
CA GLY A 252 17.69 2.63 0.44
C GLY A 252 16.75 3.21 -0.62
N VAL A 253 16.54 2.47 -1.70
CA VAL A 253 15.67 2.85 -2.83
C VAL A 253 14.26 3.15 -2.30
N PRO A 254 13.71 4.36 -2.48
CA PRO A 254 12.42 4.75 -1.91
C PRO A 254 11.23 4.02 -2.54
N PHE A 255 10.19 3.78 -1.75
CA PHE A 255 8.98 3.07 -2.14
C PHE A 255 8.35 3.64 -3.41
N HIS A 256 8.11 4.95 -3.48
CA HIS A 256 7.47 5.58 -4.64
C HIS A 256 8.36 5.57 -5.88
N LEU A 257 9.69 5.55 -5.71
CA LEU A 257 10.60 5.36 -6.83
C LEU A 257 10.50 3.93 -7.38
N ARG A 258 10.34 2.92 -6.51
CA ARG A 258 10.10 1.52 -6.92
C ARG A 258 8.77 1.38 -7.65
N THR A 259 7.66 1.96 -7.15
CA THR A 259 6.36 1.88 -7.83
C THR A 259 6.41 2.52 -9.21
N ALA A 260 7.04 3.69 -9.34
CA ALA A 260 7.19 4.36 -10.61
C ALA A 260 8.11 3.56 -11.57
N GLY A 261 9.16 2.92 -11.05
CA GLY A 261 10.02 2.02 -11.83
C GLY A 261 9.28 0.78 -12.35
N ILE A 262 8.44 0.15 -11.51
CA ILE A 262 7.60 -0.98 -11.90
C ILE A 262 6.64 -0.57 -13.02
N LEU A 263 5.94 0.55 -12.87
CA LEU A 263 4.98 1.05 -13.86
C LEU A 263 5.65 1.50 -15.17
N ARG A 264 6.96 1.78 -15.17
CA ARG A 264 7.77 2.05 -16.36
C ARG A 264 8.40 0.80 -16.99
N SER A 265 8.18 -0.38 -16.42
CA SER A 265 8.74 -1.65 -16.90
C SER A 265 7.93 -2.21 -18.07
N ARG A 266 8.60 -2.83 -19.04
CA ARG A 266 7.97 -3.47 -20.21
C ARG A 266 7.81 -4.97 -20.08
N THR A 267 8.43 -5.59 -19.07
CA THR A 267 8.34 -7.03 -18.80
C THR A 267 8.12 -7.28 -17.31
N LEU A 268 7.57 -8.46 -16.97
CA LEU A 268 7.39 -8.85 -15.57
C LEU A 268 8.75 -8.97 -14.86
N ALA A 269 9.79 -9.47 -15.54
CA ALA A 269 11.13 -9.57 -14.99
C ALA A 269 11.73 -8.20 -14.63
N GLU A 270 11.58 -7.19 -15.50
CA GLU A 270 11.97 -5.81 -15.21
C GLU A 270 11.20 -5.26 -14.00
N ALA A 271 9.88 -5.49 -13.94
CA ALA A 271 9.05 -5.05 -12.83
C ALA A 271 9.48 -5.69 -11.50
N VAL A 272 9.72 -7.00 -11.48
CA VAL A 272 10.24 -7.73 -10.31
C VAL A 272 11.60 -7.17 -9.88
N ALA A 273 12.50 -6.89 -10.82
CA ALA A 273 13.80 -6.28 -10.54
C ALA A 273 13.63 -4.90 -9.87
N ARG A 274 12.73 -4.06 -10.38
CA ARG A 274 12.44 -2.74 -9.78
C ARG A 274 11.88 -2.81 -8.36
N ALA A 275 11.15 -3.88 -8.04
CA ALA A 275 10.65 -4.12 -6.69
C ALA A 275 11.74 -4.61 -5.73
N THR A 276 12.70 -5.42 -6.20
CA THR A 276 13.56 -6.27 -5.37
C THR A 276 15.03 -5.88 -5.34
N GLU A 277 15.55 -5.22 -6.38
CA GLU A 277 16.96 -4.84 -6.46
C GLU A 277 17.31 -3.66 -5.54
N GLY A 278 18.57 -3.63 -5.11
CA GLY A 278 19.10 -2.62 -4.22
C GLY A 278 18.80 -2.87 -2.74
N VAL A 279 19.20 -1.90 -1.93
CA VAL A 279 18.91 -1.90 -0.49
C VAL A 279 17.61 -1.14 -0.27
N HIS A 280 16.70 -1.66 0.56
CA HIS A 280 15.43 -0.99 0.88
C HIS A 280 15.39 -0.56 2.34
N ALA A 281 14.85 0.63 2.61
CA ALA A 281 14.75 1.16 3.96
C ALA A 281 13.51 0.66 4.71
N CYS A 282 12.42 0.39 4.00
CA CYS A 282 11.13 0.01 4.57
C CYS A 282 10.54 -1.21 3.85
N SER A 283 9.73 -1.95 4.58
CA SER A 283 9.00 -3.10 4.07
C SER A 283 7.82 -2.66 3.20
N ALA A 284 7.48 -3.47 2.19
CA ALA A 284 6.28 -3.27 1.39
C ALA A 284 5.90 -4.55 0.63
N ASN A 285 4.65 -4.62 0.19
CA ASN A 285 4.17 -5.63 -0.72
C ASN A 285 3.82 -5.00 -2.09
N PHE A 286 4.20 -5.72 -3.16
CA PHE A 286 3.87 -5.38 -4.54
C PHE A 286 3.24 -6.58 -5.22
N LEU A 287 1.96 -6.47 -5.54
CA LEU A 287 1.29 -7.43 -6.42
C LEU A 287 1.41 -6.89 -7.84
N ILE A 288 2.22 -7.61 -8.64
CA ILE A 288 2.55 -7.28 -10.02
C ILE A 288 2.00 -8.37 -10.91
N ALA A 289 1.30 -7.96 -11.96
CA ALA A 289 0.77 -8.88 -12.95
C ALA A 289 1.01 -8.36 -14.37
N ARG A 290 0.99 -9.26 -15.36
CA ARG A 290 1.14 -8.91 -16.77
C ARG A 290 0.04 -9.51 -17.64
N GLY A 291 -0.69 -8.64 -18.34
CA GLY A 291 -1.66 -9.02 -19.37
C GLY A 291 -1.01 -9.33 -20.74
N GLY A 292 -1.84 -9.67 -21.74
CA GLY A 292 -1.39 -9.89 -23.12
C GLY A 292 -0.85 -11.30 -23.42
N GLY A 293 -1.18 -12.29 -22.59
CA GLY A 293 -0.83 -13.71 -22.78
C GLY A 293 -0.37 -14.42 -21.50
N THR A 294 -0.19 -15.74 -21.58
CA THR A 294 0.43 -16.55 -20.52
C THR A 294 1.96 -16.49 -20.61
N GLY A 295 2.64 -16.62 -19.47
CA GLY A 295 4.10 -16.73 -19.42
C GLY A 295 4.63 -17.89 -20.26
N SER A 296 5.95 -17.91 -20.49
CA SER A 296 6.64 -18.88 -21.36
C SER A 296 6.48 -20.36 -20.94
N ASN A 297 5.98 -20.62 -19.74
CA ASN A 297 5.71 -21.94 -19.17
C ASN A 297 4.21 -22.26 -19.03
N GLY A 298 3.31 -21.42 -19.57
CA GLY A 298 1.86 -21.55 -19.40
C GLY A 298 1.33 -21.14 -18.03
N ALA A 299 2.18 -20.65 -17.12
CA ALA A 299 1.74 -20.04 -15.87
C ALA A 299 1.27 -18.60 -16.12
N GLU A 300 0.38 -18.14 -15.25
CA GLU A 300 -0.03 -16.74 -15.20
C GLU A 300 1.16 -15.87 -14.77
N ASP A 301 1.37 -14.75 -15.46
CA ASP A 301 2.40 -13.77 -15.11
C ASP A 301 1.90 -12.91 -13.94
N VAL A 302 1.77 -13.51 -12.76
CA VAL A 302 1.33 -12.88 -11.51
C VAL A 302 2.28 -13.22 -10.38
N VAL A 303 2.80 -12.20 -9.71
CA VAL A 303 3.67 -12.33 -8.54
C VAL A 303 3.23 -11.35 -7.46
N ASP A 304 3.24 -11.83 -6.23
CA ASP A 304 3.03 -11.02 -5.03
C ASP A 304 4.33 -11.00 -4.22
N LEU A 305 4.98 -9.85 -4.20
CA LEU A 305 6.33 -9.67 -3.68
C LEU A 305 6.30 -8.98 -2.33
N GLU A 306 6.66 -9.70 -1.28
CA GLU A 306 6.92 -9.13 0.04
C GLU A 306 8.38 -8.74 0.14
N THR A 307 8.66 -7.45 0.34
CA THR A 307 10.02 -6.91 0.45
C THR A 307 10.26 -6.38 1.86
N SER A 308 11.47 -6.58 2.38
CA SER A 308 11.95 -6.01 3.63
C SER A 308 13.44 -5.68 3.50
N PRO A 309 14.02 -4.95 4.46
CA PRO A 309 15.47 -4.74 4.50
C PRO A 309 16.31 -6.03 4.58
N ALA A 310 15.71 -7.18 4.94
CA ALA A 310 16.40 -8.47 4.98
C ALA A 310 16.36 -9.25 3.65
N GLY A 311 15.52 -8.83 2.69
CA GLY A 311 15.33 -9.53 1.42
C GLY A 311 13.86 -9.56 1.02
N TRP A 312 13.48 -10.55 0.22
CA TRP A 312 12.13 -10.65 -0.31
C TRP A 312 11.63 -12.09 -0.44
N VAL A 313 10.31 -12.23 -0.43
CA VAL A 313 9.58 -13.47 -0.65
C VAL A 313 8.58 -13.25 -1.79
N VAL A 314 8.34 -14.30 -2.56
CA VAL A 314 7.36 -14.32 -3.66
C VAL A 314 6.27 -15.29 -3.32
N HIS A 315 5.03 -14.85 -3.54
CA HIS A 315 3.84 -15.69 -3.58
C HIS A 315 3.25 -15.65 -4.99
N THR A 316 2.63 -16.76 -5.39
CA THR A 316 1.97 -16.91 -6.69
C THR A 316 0.52 -17.35 -6.45
N PRO A 317 -0.39 -17.12 -7.40
CA PRO A 317 -1.77 -17.54 -7.25
C PRO A 317 -1.92 -19.04 -6.95
N THR A 318 -2.89 -19.38 -6.10
CA THR A 318 -3.34 -20.76 -5.85
C THR A 318 -4.73 -20.88 -6.43
N ASP A 319 -4.97 -21.93 -7.24
CA ASP A 319 -6.23 -22.13 -7.96
C ASP A 319 -6.69 -20.88 -8.76
N GLY A 320 -5.71 -20.16 -9.33
CA GLY A 320 -5.95 -18.94 -10.12
C GLY A 320 -6.27 -17.70 -9.30
N MET A 321 -6.18 -17.75 -7.97
CA MET A 321 -6.56 -16.65 -7.08
C MET A 321 -5.40 -16.27 -6.15
N LEU A 322 -5.33 -14.99 -5.79
CA LEU A 322 -4.39 -14.49 -4.77
C LEU A 322 -5.05 -13.36 -4.00
N ALA A 323 -4.79 -13.28 -2.69
CA ALA A 323 -5.22 -12.18 -1.83
C ALA A 323 -4.06 -11.75 -0.93
N HIS A 324 -3.93 -10.45 -0.68
CA HIS A 324 -2.93 -9.91 0.23
C HIS A 324 -3.46 -8.68 0.99
N ALA A 325 -3.04 -8.55 2.25
CA ALA A 325 -3.37 -7.40 3.11
C ALA A 325 -2.08 -6.68 3.56
N ASN A 326 -1.95 -6.32 4.82
CA ASN A 326 -0.83 -5.52 5.36
C ASN A 326 0.05 -6.31 6.34
N HIS A 327 0.22 -7.62 6.11
CA HIS A 327 1.13 -8.46 6.88
C HIS A 327 1.95 -9.32 5.94
N PHE A 328 3.17 -9.67 6.33
CA PHE A 328 3.92 -10.74 5.72
C PHE A 328 3.22 -12.07 6.01
N LEU A 329 3.01 -12.88 4.97
CA LEU A 329 2.48 -14.23 5.01
C LEU A 329 3.51 -15.23 5.55
N GLN A 330 4.80 -15.00 5.29
CA GLN A 330 5.91 -15.88 5.70
C GLN A 330 7.10 -15.11 6.31
N PRO A 331 6.90 -14.34 7.40
CA PRO A 331 7.94 -13.51 8.02
C PRO A 331 9.16 -14.32 8.48
N GLU A 332 8.98 -15.59 8.85
CA GLU A 332 10.04 -16.50 9.27
C GLU A 332 11.07 -16.76 8.17
N ARG A 333 10.69 -16.70 6.88
CA ARG A 333 11.62 -16.86 5.75
C ARG A 333 12.62 -15.71 5.63
N LEU A 334 12.27 -14.55 6.18
CA LEU A 334 13.13 -13.35 6.19
C LEU A 334 13.77 -13.12 7.57
N ALA A 335 13.52 -13.99 8.55
CA ALA A 335 13.96 -13.84 9.93
C ALA A 335 13.59 -12.47 10.55
N ILE A 336 12.42 -11.94 10.17
CA ILE A 336 11.87 -10.69 10.70
C ILE A 336 10.71 -10.98 11.65
N TRP A 337 10.41 -10.02 12.52
CA TRP A 337 9.12 -9.95 13.18
C TRP A 337 8.39 -8.68 12.76
N GLN A 338 7.07 -8.77 12.73
CA GLN A 338 6.21 -7.67 12.30
C GLN A 338 5.64 -6.98 13.54
N PRO A 339 5.79 -5.65 13.69
CA PRO A 339 5.32 -4.92 14.87
C PRO A 339 3.79 -4.72 14.94
N LEU A 340 3.02 -5.72 14.54
CA LEU A 340 1.56 -5.75 14.60
C LEU A 340 1.10 -6.02 16.04
N ARG A 341 0.26 -5.15 16.61
CA ARG A 341 -0.32 -5.36 17.95
C ARG A 341 -1.47 -6.36 17.88
N GLU A 342 -1.61 -7.19 18.92
CA GLU A 342 -2.64 -8.24 19.01
C GLU A 342 -4.06 -7.68 18.92
N GLU A 343 -4.30 -6.45 19.38
CA GLU A 343 -5.63 -5.83 19.42
C GLU A 343 -6.13 -5.34 18.04
N ARG A 344 -5.31 -5.37 16.98
CA ARG A 344 -5.68 -4.91 15.62
C ARG A 344 -5.25 -5.84 14.48
N SER A 345 -5.63 -7.10 14.59
CA SER A 345 -5.49 -8.17 13.58
C SER A 345 -6.36 -8.02 12.31
N SER A 346 -6.88 -6.83 11.99
CA SER A 346 -7.78 -6.64 10.84
C SER A 346 -7.13 -7.02 9.50
N THR A 347 -5.80 -6.91 9.40
CA THR A 347 -5.03 -7.37 8.24
C THR A 347 -5.23 -8.86 7.94
N TYR A 348 -5.20 -9.71 8.96
CA TYR A 348 -5.41 -11.15 8.81
C TYR A 348 -6.85 -11.44 8.39
N LEU A 349 -7.82 -10.81 9.06
CA LEU A 349 -9.24 -10.97 8.77
C LEU A 349 -9.59 -10.54 7.34
N ARG A 350 -9.05 -9.41 6.87
CA ARG A 350 -9.29 -8.92 5.50
C ARG A 350 -8.67 -9.81 4.44
N CYS A 351 -7.45 -10.31 4.69
CA CYS A 351 -6.77 -11.21 3.77
C CYS A 351 -7.53 -12.54 3.62
N GLU A 352 -7.87 -13.16 4.76
CA GLU A 352 -8.66 -14.39 4.81
C GLU A 352 -10.04 -14.18 4.18
N ARG A 353 -10.71 -13.06 4.49
CA ARG A 353 -12.02 -12.73 3.93
C ARG A 353 -11.98 -12.57 2.42
N MET A 354 -10.98 -11.89 1.87
CA MET A 354 -10.83 -11.75 0.42
C MET A 354 -10.60 -13.11 -0.24
N ALA A 355 -9.72 -13.96 0.33
CA ALA A 355 -9.49 -15.31 -0.17
C ALA A 355 -10.78 -16.16 -0.12
N GLN A 356 -11.53 -16.10 0.98
CA GLN A 356 -12.82 -16.77 1.12
C GLN A 356 -13.82 -16.32 0.06
N LEU A 357 -13.98 -15.00 -0.14
CA LEU A 357 -14.92 -14.46 -1.11
C LEU A 357 -14.56 -14.88 -2.54
N LEU A 358 -13.27 -14.88 -2.91
CA LEU A 358 -12.80 -15.37 -4.20
C LEU A 358 -13.16 -16.85 -4.39
N ALA A 359 -12.88 -17.69 -3.40
CA ALA A 359 -13.19 -19.13 -3.45
C ALA A 359 -14.71 -19.42 -3.52
N GLU A 360 -15.52 -18.74 -2.71
CA GLU A 360 -16.98 -18.90 -2.70
C GLU A 360 -17.61 -18.51 -4.05
N ARG A 361 -17.14 -17.41 -4.64
CA ARG A 361 -17.66 -16.90 -5.91
C ARG A 361 -17.25 -17.77 -7.09
N THR A 362 -15.98 -18.18 -7.14
CA THR A 362 -15.48 -19.07 -8.20
C THR A 362 -16.11 -20.45 -8.15
N ALA A 363 -16.44 -20.97 -6.96
CA ALA A 363 -17.21 -22.21 -6.82
C ALA A 363 -18.64 -22.11 -7.38
N ALA A 364 -19.21 -20.90 -7.45
CA ALA A 364 -20.53 -20.65 -8.05
C ALA A 364 -20.47 -20.41 -9.58
N GLY A 365 -19.28 -20.19 -10.14
CA GLY A 365 -19.03 -19.96 -11.56
C GLY A 365 -17.89 -18.96 -11.81
N PRO A 366 -17.51 -18.74 -13.08
CA PRO A 366 -16.48 -17.75 -13.43
C PRO A 366 -16.85 -16.33 -12.95
N LEU A 367 -15.86 -15.62 -12.40
CA LEU A 367 -16.01 -14.29 -11.83
C LEU A 367 -16.35 -13.27 -12.92
N THR A 368 -17.48 -12.58 -12.76
CA THR A 368 -17.80 -11.41 -13.59
C THR A 368 -17.15 -10.16 -13.01
N VAL A 369 -17.03 -9.10 -13.82
CA VAL A 369 -16.56 -7.80 -13.32
C VAL A 369 -17.44 -7.25 -12.18
N SER A 370 -18.74 -7.59 -12.17
CA SER A 370 -19.65 -7.21 -11.08
C SER A 370 -19.34 -7.96 -9.78
N ASP A 371 -18.89 -9.21 -9.87
CA ASP A 371 -18.42 -9.96 -8.69
C ASP A 371 -17.17 -9.30 -8.13
N LEU A 372 -16.21 -8.94 -9.00
CA LEU A 372 -14.96 -8.27 -8.59
C LEU A 372 -15.23 -6.92 -7.89
N GLU A 373 -16.17 -6.12 -8.38
CA GLU A 373 -16.61 -4.90 -7.69
C GLU A 373 -17.22 -5.20 -6.32
N ALA A 374 -18.02 -6.27 -6.21
CA ALA A 374 -18.65 -6.66 -4.96
C ALA A 374 -17.63 -7.11 -3.91
N LEU A 375 -16.52 -7.75 -4.32
CA LEU A 375 -15.40 -8.08 -3.42
C LEU A 375 -14.85 -6.83 -2.73
N LEU A 376 -14.62 -5.75 -3.49
CA LEU A 376 -14.08 -4.49 -2.96
C LEU A 376 -15.08 -3.71 -2.09
N ARG A 377 -16.38 -4.07 -2.12
CA ARG A 377 -17.45 -3.47 -1.30
C ARG A 377 -17.72 -4.24 0.00
N ASP A 378 -17.00 -5.32 0.29
CA ASP A 378 -17.28 -6.16 1.46
C ASP A 378 -17.05 -5.39 2.79
N HIS A 379 -18.01 -5.57 3.71
CA HIS A 379 -18.04 -4.93 5.03
C HIS A 379 -17.89 -5.91 6.20
N HIS A 380 -17.44 -7.14 5.95
CA HIS A 380 -17.16 -8.08 7.02
C HIS A 380 -15.99 -7.54 7.87
N GLY A 381 -16.19 -7.43 9.19
CA GLY A 381 -15.22 -6.81 10.10
C GLY A 381 -15.26 -5.27 10.18
N ARG A 382 -16.35 -4.62 9.73
CA ARG A 382 -16.54 -3.16 9.82
C ARG A 382 -16.27 -2.63 11.25
N PRO A 383 -15.57 -1.51 11.45
CA PRO A 383 -15.13 -0.51 10.46
C PRO A 383 -13.84 -0.84 9.70
N ASP A 384 -13.10 -1.86 10.15
CA ASP A 384 -11.79 -2.25 9.62
C ASP A 384 -11.88 -3.32 8.51
N SER A 385 -13.00 -3.34 7.77
CA SER A 385 -13.32 -4.25 6.66
C SER A 385 -12.52 -3.96 5.39
N ILE A 386 -12.68 -4.80 4.35
CA ILE A 386 -12.07 -4.61 3.02
C ILE A 386 -12.44 -3.23 2.44
N CYS A 387 -13.74 -2.91 2.43
CA CYS A 387 -14.21 -1.55 2.25
C CYS A 387 -14.20 -0.84 3.61
N ARG A 388 -13.10 -0.16 3.93
CA ARG A 388 -12.85 0.44 5.24
C ARG A 388 -13.58 1.76 5.41
N HIS A 389 -14.05 1.99 6.62
CA HIS A 389 -14.66 3.26 7.03
C HIS A 389 -13.98 3.84 8.26
N PRO A 390 -14.04 5.18 8.46
CA PRO A 390 -13.50 5.80 9.66
C PRO A 390 -14.08 5.16 10.92
N ASN A 391 -13.21 4.66 11.80
CA ASN A 391 -13.63 4.11 13.09
C ASN A 391 -13.91 5.26 14.07
N PRO A 392 -15.17 5.51 14.47
CA PRO A 392 -15.49 6.66 15.33
C PRO A 392 -14.94 6.52 16.76
N ARG A 393 -14.49 5.32 17.16
CA ARG A 393 -13.85 5.07 18.46
C ARG A 393 -12.41 5.57 18.52
N LEU A 394 -11.80 5.83 17.37
CA LEU A 394 -10.45 6.39 17.28
C LEU A 394 -10.49 7.93 17.32
N PRO A 395 -9.42 8.57 17.83
CA PRO A 395 -9.14 9.98 17.54
C PRO A 395 -9.20 10.26 16.04
N GLN A 396 -9.58 11.48 15.65
CA GLN A 396 -9.79 11.81 14.22
C GLN A 396 -8.51 11.63 13.41
N GLU A 397 -7.40 12.00 14.01
CA GLU A 397 -6.05 11.72 13.56
C GLU A 397 -5.89 10.21 13.36
N GLU A 398 -6.07 9.31 14.31
CA GLU A 398 -5.79 7.88 14.06
C GLU A 398 -6.73 7.14 13.07
N ARG A 399 -7.75 7.80 12.51
CA ARG A 399 -8.68 7.18 11.55
C ARG A 399 -8.07 7.00 10.16
N SER A 400 -8.43 5.90 9.52
CA SER A 400 -8.21 5.59 8.11
C SER A 400 -9.52 5.20 7.43
N GLU A 401 -9.57 5.35 6.10
CA GLU A 401 -10.70 4.94 5.26
C GLU A 401 -10.24 4.51 3.88
N THR A 402 -11.07 3.76 3.15
CA THR A 402 -10.82 3.51 1.72
C THR A 402 -11.00 4.82 0.96
N VAL A 403 -9.90 5.38 0.45
CA VAL A 403 -9.91 6.66 -0.30
C VAL A 403 -9.78 6.44 -1.82
N PHE A 404 -9.43 5.22 -2.23
CA PHE A 404 -9.39 4.81 -3.64
C PHE A 404 -9.62 3.30 -3.74
N ALA A 405 -10.38 2.86 -4.74
CA ALA A 405 -10.50 1.45 -5.08
C ALA A 405 -10.29 1.28 -6.58
N VAL A 406 -9.68 0.17 -7.00
CA VAL A 406 -9.35 -0.08 -8.40
C VAL A 406 -9.48 -1.54 -8.77
N LEU A 407 -9.92 -1.79 -10.00
CA LEU A 407 -9.87 -3.05 -10.73
C LEU A 407 -9.16 -2.76 -12.05
N MET A 408 -8.22 -3.59 -12.45
CA MET A 408 -7.51 -3.45 -13.72
C MET A 408 -7.64 -4.74 -14.51
N ASP A 409 -8.25 -4.64 -15.69
CA ASP A 409 -8.22 -5.64 -16.73
C ASP A 409 -6.91 -5.47 -17.49
N LEU A 410 -5.98 -6.39 -17.28
CA LEU A 410 -4.65 -6.27 -17.88
C LEU A 410 -4.63 -6.76 -19.33
N ASP A 411 -5.63 -7.52 -19.78
CA ASP A 411 -5.74 -7.97 -21.16
C ASP A 411 -6.45 -6.94 -22.05
N ALA A 412 -7.53 -6.34 -21.56
CA ALA A 412 -8.24 -5.25 -22.26
C ALA A 412 -7.58 -3.88 -22.07
N LEU A 413 -6.58 -3.81 -21.19
CA LEU A 413 -5.92 -2.58 -20.76
C LEU A 413 -6.89 -1.50 -20.22
N GLU A 414 -7.83 -1.94 -19.37
CA GLU A 414 -8.89 -1.11 -18.80
C GLU A 414 -8.73 -0.97 -17.27
N MET A 415 -8.79 0.25 -16.76
CA MET A 415 -8.83 0.55 -15.33
C MET A 415 -10.23 1.00 -14.92
N ARG A 416 -10.84 0.28 -13.99
CA ARG A 416 -12.09 0.66 -13.32
C ARG A 416 -11.78 1.13 -11.91
N TYR A 417 -12.15 2.35 -11.54
CA TYR A 417 -11.79 2.94 -10.26
C TYR A 417 -12.95 3.64 -9.54
N ALA A 418 -12.89 3.67 -8.22
CA ALA A 418 -13.80 4.39 -7.34
C ALA A 418 -13.03 5.45 -6.54
N ALA A 419 -13.48 6.70 -6.57
CA ALA A 419 -12.85 7.84 -5.90
C ALA A 419 -13.26 7.94 -4.42
N GLY A 420 -12.93 6.90 -3.64
CA GLY A 420 -13.33 6.74 -2.25
C GLY A 420 -13.79 5.33 -1.95
N ALA A 421 -14.58 5.17 -0.88
CA ALA A 421 -15.15 3.88 -0.51
C ALA A 421 -16.10 3.37 -1.61
N PRO A 422 -15.84 2.21 -2.25
CA PRO A 422 -16.59 1.73 -3.41
C PRO A 422 -18.06 1.37 -3.13
N CYS A 423 -18.49 1.34 -1.85
CA CYS A 423 -19.88 1.20 -1.47
C CYS A 423 -20.68 2.52 -1.56
N ALA A 424 -19.99 3.67 -1.58
CA ALA A 424 -20.60 4.99 -1.53
C ALA A 424 -20.41 5.80 -2.83
N VAL A 425 -19.50 5.37 -3.71
CA VAL A 425 -19.21 6.03 -4.98
C VAL A 425 -19.19 5.02 -6.12
N PRO A 426 -19.62 5.40 -7.33
CA PRO A 426 -19.62 4.49 -8.47
C PRO A 426 -18.20 4.25 -9.00
N PHE A 427 -18.01 3.09 -9.64
CA PHE A 427 -16.82 2.86 -10.46
C PHE A 427 -16.91 3.66 -11.76
N ARG A 428 -15.76 4.16 -12.21
CA ARG A 428 -15.53 4.83 -13.49
C ARG A 428 -14.47 4.07 -14.27
N THR A 429 -14.56 4.08 -15.58
CA THR A 429 -13.63 3.37 -16.46
C THR A 429 -12.70 4.35 -17.19
N LEU A 430 -11.44 3.98 -17.32
CA LEU A 430 -10.44 4.58 -18.20
C LEU A 430 -9.74 3.47 -18.99
N SER A 431 -9.33 3.76 -20.21
CA SER A 431 -8.65 2.80 -21.08
C SER A 431 -7.33 3.34 -21.60
N LEU A 432 -6.35 2.44 -21.74
CA LEU A 432 -5.05 2.73 -22.34
C LEU A 432 -5.02 2.53 -23.86
N VAL A 433 -6.04 1.87 -24.45
CA VAL A 433 -6.15 1.62 -25.90
C VAL A 433 -6.91 2.69 -26.65
#